data_AF-C9ZYF9-F1
#
_entry.id   AF-C9ZYF9-F1
#
_cell.length_a   1.000
_cell.length_b   1.000
_cell.length_c   1.000
_cell.angle_alpha   90.00
_cell.angle_beta   90.00
_cell.angle_gamma   90.00
#
_symmetry.space_group_name_H-M   'P 1'
#
loop_
_entity.id
_entity.type
_entity.pdbx_description
1 polymer ?
#
loop_
_entity_poly.entity_id
_entity_poly.type
_entity_poly.pdbx_seq_one_letter_code
_entity_poly.pdbx_strand_id
1 'polypeptide(L)'
;MAVPPVEMYSGSFWNRMRKPLPLRTQVIRFTVVFVIVSFILAVALQITHERMPDPKVTKPLPDLGFELLTKVPGMYVLADCCIGFLNILSVFTAFKLYLLHRHCVGSGEPELPCNIPGVSRFFLSVWLCKENCRIELRNIHTIAWIRFITSYALLLLFRSAVIVMTSLPAPDDLCQDPPKIENPVKNVILTVLTAGGGSIHCGDLMYSGHTVILTLHLMFHWIYGAMVHWSFRPVVTVVAIFSYYCIVASRFHYTDDVLVAIYLTIATFIAVGHNADGAPWQLQLFIRWWPCCGANSREVTEDSQPVMVAFKSEAAGQSSRKVVDERNH
;
A
#
# COMPACT_ATOMS: atom_id res chain seq x y z
N MET A 1 25.09 -46.08 -25.54
CA MET A 1 25.08 -44.67 -25.11
C MET A 1 23.68 -44.35 -24.66
N ALA A 2 23.46 -44.25 -23.34
CA ALA A 2 22.17 -43.85 -22.80
C ALA A 2 22.06 -42.33 -22.91
N VAL A 3 21.04 -41.86 -23.62
CA VAL A 3 20.63 -40.45 -23.61
C VAL A 3 20.15 -40.15 -22.18
N PRO A 4 20.70 -39.15 -21.47
CA PRO A 4 20.22 -38.84 -20.14
C PRO A 4 18.77 -38.30 -20.25
N PRO A 5 17.92 -38.57 -19.25
CA PRO A 5 16.56 -38.06 -19.26
C PRO A 5 16.61 -36.54 -19.22
N VAL A 6 15.77 -35.89 -20.02
CA VAL A 6 15.50 -34.45 -19.93
C VAL A 6 14.86 -34.22 -18.57
N GLU A 7 15.69 -34.00 -17.55
CA GLU A 7 15.21 -33.56 -16.25
C GLU A 7 14.49 -32.24 -16.43
N MET A 8 13.28 -32.23 -15.93
CA MET A 8 12.27 -31.21 -16.05
C MET A 8 12.70 -29.94 -15.28
N TYR A 9 13.62 -29.15 -15.86
CA TYR A 9 14.10 -27.87 -15.31
C TYR A 9 13.01 -26.81 -15.08
N SER A 10 11.78 -27.06 -15.55
CA SER A 10 10.61 -26.21 -15.33
C SER A 10 10.25 -26.07 -13.83
N GLY A 11 10.43 -27.12 -13.02
CA GLY A 11 10.13 -27.07 -11.59
C GLY A 11 11.08 -26.17 -10.79
N SER A 12 12.37 -26.13 -11.16
CA SER A 12 13.41 -25.40 -10.42
C SER A 12 13.27 -23.89 -10.51
N PHE A 13 12.94 -23.36 -11.69
CA PHE A 13 12.83 -21.93 -11.92
C PHE A 13 11.62 -21.32 -11.20
N TRP A 14 10.42 -21.85 -11.42
CA TRP A 14 9.21 -21.30 -10.80
C TRP A 14 9.20 -21.45 -9.28
N ASN A 15 9.77 -22.54 -8.74
CA ASN A 15 9.94 -22.70 -7.31
C ASN A 15 10.91 -21.64 -6.73
N ARG A 16 11.96 -21.27 -7.46
CA ARG A 16 12.86 -20.18 -7.07
C ARG A 16 12.19 -18.81 -7.13
N MET A 17 11.33 -18.57 -8.13
CA MET A 17 10.60 -17.31 -8.30
C MET A 17 9.47 -17.13 -7.29
N ARG A 18 8.92 -18.21 -6.73
CA ARG A 18 7.92 -18.16 -5.65
C ARG A 18 8.52 -17.88 -4.28
N LYS A 19 9.82 -18.10 -4.07
CA LYS A 19 10.47 -17.82 -2.77
C LYS A 19 10.44 -16.31 -2.48
N PRO A 20 9.90 -15.87 -1.33
CA PRO A 20 9.75 -14.45 -1.06
C PRO A 20 11.11 -13.74 -0.93
N LEU A 21 11.18 -12.53 -1.47
CA LEU A 21 12.32 -11.63 -1.27
C LEU A 21 12.37 -11.12 0.17
N PRO A 22 13.55 -10.78 0.72
CA PRO A 22 13.64 -10.13 2.02
C PRO A 22 12.80 -8.85 2.07
N LEU A 23 12.10 -8.60 3.19
CA LEU A 23 11.21 -7.43 3.33
C LEU A 23 11.92 -6.09 3.08
N ARG A 24 13.17 -5.93 3.57
CA ARG A 24 13.97 -4.72 3.31
C ARG A 24 14.23 -4.51 1.83
N THR A 25 14.51 -5.58 1.08
CA THR A 25 14.68 -5.55 -0.38
C THR A 25 13.39 -5.14 -1.07
N GLN A 26 12.25 -5.69 -0.62
CA GLN A 26 10.94 -5.30 -1.15
C GLN A 26 10.66 -3.81 -0.93
N VAL A 27 10.90 -3.28 0.27
CA VAL A 27 10.73 -1.84 0.57
C VAL A 27 11.51 -0.97 -0.41
N ILE A 28 12.82 -1.21 -0.55
CA ILE A 28 13.68 -0.41 -1.41
C ILE A 28 13.19 -0.48 -2.86
N ARG A 29 13.01 -1.69 -3.39
CA ARG A 29 12.71 -1.86 -4.82
C ARG A 29 11.29 -1.42 -5.19
N PHE A 30 10.28 -1.66 -4.34
CA PHE A 30 8.93 -1.13 -4.59
C PHE A 30 8.87 0.39 -4.46
N THR A 31 9.70 1.00 -3.61
CA THR A 31 9.80 2.46 -3.55
C THR A 31 10.36 3.02 -4.87
N VAL A 32 11.39 2.37 -5.44
CA VAL A 32 11.91 2.72 -6.78
C VAL A 32 10.84 2.54 -7.86
N VAL A 33 10.11 1.41 -7.86
CA VAL A 33 9.00 1.18 -8.79
C VAL A 33 7.94 2.28 -8.67
N PHE A 34 7.56 2.66 -7.45
CA PHE A 34 6.60 3.73 -7.22
C PHE A 34 7.06 5.09 -7.76
N VAL A 35 8.34 5.42 -7.62
CA VAL A 35 8.92 6.65 -8.21
C VAL A 35 8.84 6.58 -9.74
N ILE A 36 9.25 5.46 -10.36
CA ILE A 36 9.16 5.27 -11.82
C ILE A 36 7.70 5.42 -12.30
N VAL A 37 6.76 4.78 -11.62
CA VAL A 37 5.33 4.87 -11.94
C VAL A 37 4.82 6.30 -11.79
N SER A 38 5.25 7.04 -10.77
CA SER A 38 4.88 8.45 -10.59
C SER A 38 5.36 9.33 -11.75
N PHE A 39 6.55 9.07 -12.29
CA PHE A 39 7.03 9.75 -13.50
C PHE A 39 6.21 9.37 -14.74
N ILE A 40 5.88 8.08 -14.91
CA ILE A 40 5.00 7.63 -16.01
C ILE A 40 3.66 8.33 -15.93
N LEU A 41 3.08 8.44 -14.73
CA LEU A 41 1.82 9.14 -14.52
C LEU A 41 1.93 10.64 -14.83
N ALA A 42 3.00 11.30 -14.39
CA ALA A 42 3.20 12.72 -14.67
C ALA A 42 3.29 13.01 -16.18
N VAL A 43 3.96 12.14 -16.94
CA VAL A 43 3.98 12.22 -18.41
C VAL A 43 2.59 11.97 -19.00
N ALA A 44 1.87 10.97 -18.49
CA ALA A 44 0.50 10.67 -18.92
C ALA A 44 -0.46 11.84 -18.67
N LEU A 45 -0.34 12.54 -17.54
CA LEU A 45 -1.12 13.74 -17.23
C LEU A 45 -0.79 14.88 -18.19
N GLN A 46 0.50 15.11 -18.50
CA GLN A 46 0.92 16.10 -19.50
C GLN A 46 0.32 15.79 -20.89
N ILE A 47 0.37 14.52 -21.33
CA ILE A 47 -0.23 14.10 -22.61
C ILE A 47 -1.74 14.32 -22.59
N THR A 48 -2.39 14.04 -21.48
CA THR A 48 -3.85 14.17 -21.33
C THR A 48 -4.29 15.64 -21.36
N HIS A 49 -3.50 16.53 -20.75
CA HIS A 49 -3.74 17.99 -20.80
C HIS A 49 -3.75 18.51 -22.24
N GLU A 50 -2.78 18.13 -23.06
CA GLU A 50 -2.71 18.54 -24.48
C GLU A 50 -3.84 17.93 -25.33
N ARG A 51 -4.36 16.76 -24.93
CA ARG A 51 -5.42 16.05 -25.65
C ARG A 51 -6.83 16.38 -25.17
N MET A 52 -6.96 17.22 -24.13
CA MET A 52 -8.25 17.59 -23.59
C MET A 52 -9.10 18.27 -24.69
N PRO A 53 -10.39 17.89 -24.84
CA PRO A 53 -11.30 18.56 -25.77
C PRO A 53 -11.37 20.06 -25.53
N ASP A 54 -11.42 20.87 -26.59
CA ASP A 54 -11.49 22.32 -26.49
C ASP A 54 -12.75 22.76 -25.70
N PRO A 55 -12.60 23.41 -24.52
CA PRO A 55 -13.73 23.86 -23.70
C PRO A 55 -14.70 24.79 -24.43
N LYS A 56 -14.22 25.53 -25.44
CA LYS A 56 -15.06 26.44 -26.23
C LYS A 56 -16.01 25.71 -27.17
N VAL A 57 -15.68 24.48 -27.53
CA VAL A 57 -16.44 23.65 -28.46
C VAL A 57 -17.28 22.62 -27.70
N THR A 58 -16.68 21.97 -26.69
CA THR A 58 -17.29 20.87 -25.96
C THR A 58 -17.56 21.24 -24.51
N LYS A 59 -18.83 21.19 -24.10
CA LYS A 59 -19.24 21.40 -22.72
C LYS A 59 -18.93 20.19 -21.83
N PRO A 60 -18.80 20.38 -20.51
CA PRO A 60 -18.72 19.27 -19.56
C PRO A 60 -19.90 18.32 -19.68
N LEU A 61 -19.67 17.05 -19.35
CA LEU A 61 -20.69 16.02 -19.40
C LEU A 61 -21.72 16.23 -18.28
N PRO A 62 -23.00 15.85 -18.50
CA PRO A 62 -23.98 15.81 -17.43
C PRO A 62 -23.56 14.78 -16.38
N ASP A 63 -23.69 15.14 -15.11
CA ASP A 63 -23.32 14.30 -13.97
C ASP A 63 -24.36 14.45 -12.87
N LEU A 64 -24.80 13.33 -12.28
CA LEU A 64 -25.88 13.35 -11.30
C LEU A 64 -25.46 14.00 -9.98
N GLY A 65 -24.22 13.80 -9.52
CA GLY A 65 -23.75 14.45 -8.30
C GLY A 65 -23.63 15.96 -8.49
N PHE A 66 -23.37 16.40 -9.71
CA PHE A 66 -23.39 17.79 -10.11
C PHE A 66 -24.79 18.42 -10.14
N GLU A 67 -25.84 17.63 -10.33
CA GLU A 67 -27.23 18.12 -10.22
C GLU A 67 -27.70 18.12 -8.75
N LEU A 68 -27.21 17.17 -7.95
CA LEU A 68 -27.61 17.00 -6.55
C LEU A 68 -26.88 17.94 -5.59
N LEU A 69 -25.60 18.19 -5.81
CA LEU A 69 -24.75 18.97 -4.91
C LEU A 69 -24.55 20.38 -5.44
N THR A 70 -24.69 21.39 -4.57
CA THR A 70 -24.36 22.77 -4.96
C THR A 70 -22.86 22.90 -5.20
N LYS A 71 -22.48 23.64 -6.25
CA LYS A 71 -21.08 23.99 -6.47
C LYS A 71 -20.62 24.92 -5.35
N VAL A 72 -19.54 24.56 -4.67
CA VAL A 72 -18.95 25.39 -3.62
C VAL A 72 -17.48 25.68 -3.98
N PRO A 73 -17.15 26.95 -4.31
CA PRO A 73 -15.78 27.34 -4.63
C PRO A 73 -14.81 27.04 -3.47
N GLY A 74 -13.58 26.65 -3.80
CA GLY A 74 -12.54 26.41 -2.80
C GLY A 74 -12.64 25.09 -2.03
N MET A 75 -13.66 24.26 -2.27
CA MET A 75 -13.77 22.94 -1.63
C MET A 75 -12.61 21.99 -1.99
N TYR A 76 -11.95 22.20 -3.13
CA TYR A 76 -10.77 21.42 -3.51
C TYR A 76 -9.61 21.60 -2.51
N VAL A 77 -9.40 22.82 -2.01
CA VAL A 77 -8.37 23.12 -0.98
C VAL A 77 -8.62 22.30 0.28
N LEU A 78 -9.90 22.13 0.64
CA LEU A 78 -10.28 21.38 1.82
C LEU A 78 -10.05 19.87 1.63
N ALA A 79 -10.24 19.35 0.41
CA ALA A 79 -9.83 17.99 0.06
C ALA A 79 -8.31 17.81 0.20
N ASP A 80 -7.50 18.78 -0.26
CA ASP A 80 -6.04 18.76 -0.10
C ASP A 80 -5.62 18.79 1.38
N CYS A 81 -6.27 19.62 2.19
CA CYS A 81 -6.05 19.64 3.64
C CYS A 81 -6.38 18.29 4.29
N CYS A 82 -7.46 17.62 3.86
CA CYS A 82 -7.80 16.29 4.36
C CYS A 82 -6.75 15.24 3.96
N ILE A 83 -6.22 15.30 2.74
CA ILE A 83 -5.11 14.44 2.30
C ILE A 83 -3.86 14.70 3.15
N GLY A 84 -3.50 15.98 3.37
CA GLY A 84 -2.39 16.36 4.23
C GLY A 84 -2.54 15.82 5.66
N PHE A 85 -3.73 15.95 6.24
CA PHE A 85 -4.06 15.39 7.54
C PHE A 85 -3.90 13.87 7.59
N LEU A 86 -4.45 13.14 6.60
CA LEU A 86 -4.36 11.69 6.55
C LEU A 86 -2.91 11.20 6.31
N ASN A 87 -2.12 11.92 5.51
CA ASN A 87 -0.69 11.63 5.34
C ASN A 87 0.06 11.70 6.68
N ILE A 88 -0.14 12.78 7.44
CA ILE A 88 0.45 12.94 8.78
C ILE A 88 -0.02 11.82 9.72
N LEU A 89 -1.31 11.50 9.71
CA LEU A 89 -1.89 10.43 10.53
C LEU A 89 -1.31 9.05 10.16
N SER A 90 -1.06 8.79 8.88
CA SER A 90 -0.45 7.55 8.39
C SER A 90 1.02 7.43 8.79
N VAL A 91 1.79 8.51 8.72
CA VAL A 91 3.16 8.54 9.25
C VAL A 91 3.17 8.27 10.76
N PHE A 92 2.27 8.90 11.51
CA PHE A 92 2.10 8.64 12.94
C PHE A 92 1.75 7.17 13.24
N THR A 93 0.84 6.59 12.47
CA THR A 93 0.45 5.18 12.61
C THR A 93 1.60 4.25 12.28
N ALA A 94 2.35 4.50 11.21
CA ALA A 94 3.53 3.72 10.85
C ALA A 94 4.60 3.77 11.95
N PHE A 95 4.79 4.93 12.58
CA PHE A 95 5.66 5.06 13.75
C PHE A 95 5.15 4.23 14.95
N LYS A 96 3.85 4.29 15.27
CA LYS A 96 3.26 3.46 16.32
C LYS A 96 3.39 1.96 16.04
N LEU A 97 3.21 1.53 14.79
CA LEU A 97 3.46 0.16 14.36
C LEU A 97 4.93 -0.26 14.52
N TYR A 98 5.87 0.67 14.30
CA TYR A 98 7.30 0.42 14.53
C TYR A 98 7.60 0.21 16.02
N LEU A 99 7.01 1.04 16.90
CA LEU A 99 7.13 0.85 18.35
C LEU A 99 6.54 -0.49 18.79
N LEU A 100 5.40 -0.88 18.23
CA LEU A 100 4.76 -2.16 18.51
C LEU A 100 5.65 -3.34 18.08
N HIS A 101 6.31 -3.24 16.93
CA HIS A 101 7.30 -4.21 16.49
C HIS A 101 8.48 -4.32 17.46
N ARG A 102 9.07 -3.19 17.90
CA ARG A 102 10.18 -3.18 18.88
C ARG A 102 9.78 -3.83 20.19
N HIS A 103 8.58 -3.53 20.67
CA HIS A 103 8.03 -4.12 21.89
C HIS A 103 7.89 -5.64 21.76
N CYS A 104 7.39 -6.11 20.61
CA CYS A 104 7.27 -7.54 20.33
C CYS A 104 8.63 -8.27 20.27
N VAL A 105 9.69 -7.61 19.82
CA VAL A 105 11.05 -8.18 19.72
C VAL A 105 11.85 -8.01 21.03
N GLY A 106 11.30 -7.30 22.03
CA GLY A 106 11.99 -7.05 23.31
C GLY A 106 13.13 -6.03 23.22
N SER A 107 13.18 -5.20 22.17
CA SER A 107 14.29 -4.26 21.91
C SER A 107 14.21 -2.94 22.70
N GLY A 108 13.46 -2.89 23.81
CA GLY A 108 13.26 -1.70 24.64
C GLY A 108 12.58 -0.51 23.93
N GLU A 109 12.19 0.50 24.71
CA GLU A 109 11.68 1.77 24.18
C GLU A 109 12.84 2.62 23.59
N PRO A 110 12.61 3.41 22.52
CA PRO A 110 13.63 4.31 22.01
C PRO A 110 13.90 5.47 22.99
N GLU A 111 15.17 5.80 23.22
CA GLU A 111 15.55 7.02 23.97
C GLU A 111 15.51 8.24 23.05
N LEU A 112 14.83 9.33 23.46
CA LEU A 112 14.85 10.60 22.74
C LEU A 112 15.86 11.58 23.34
N PRO A 113 16.54 12.40 22.52
CA PRO A 113 17.52 13.39 22.97
C PRO A 113 16.90 14.56 23.78
N CYS A 114 15.59 14.82 23.64
CA CYS A 114 14.86 15.81 24.42
C CYS A 114 13.61 15.16 25.05
N ASN A 115 13.55 15.07 26.38
CA ASN A 115 12.50 14.34 27.09
C ASN A 115 11.57 15.32 27.84
N ILE A 116 10.47 15.73 27.20
CA ILE A 116 9.37 16.42 27.88
C ILE A 116 8.41 15.35 28.42
N PRO A 117 8.20 15.23 29.75
CA PRO A 117 7.59 14.04 30.37
C PRO A 117 6.20 13.66 29.84
N GLY A 118 5.38 14.63 29.44
CA GLY A 118 4.04 14.37 28.88
C GLY A 118 4.06 14.03 27.38
N VAL A 119 4.81 14.80 26.60
CA VAL A 119 4.87 14.65 25.13
C VAL A 119 5.61 13.37 24.76
N SER A 120 6.76 13.14 25.37
CA SER A 120 7.58 11.94 25.15
C SER A 120 6.78 10.68 25.46
N ARG A 121 6.05 10.67 26.58
CA ARG A 121 5.19 9.54 26.96
C ARG A 121 4.07 9.29 25.94
N PHE A 122 3.40 10.32 25.43
CA PHE A 122 2.36 10.15 24.42
C PHE A 122 2.91 9.55 23.12
N PHE A 123 4.04 10.05 22.62
CA PHE A 123 4.63 9.56 21.37
C PHE A 123 5.29 8.19 21.50
N LEU A 124 6.02 7.93 22.58
CA LEU A 124 6.75 6.68 22.79
C LEU A 124 5.91 5.55 23.38
N SER A 125 4.79 5.85 24.03
CA SER A 125 3.94 4.80 24.59
C SER A 125 3.45 3.85 23.50
N VAL A 126 3.56 2.55 23.80
CA VAL A 126 3.02 1.49 22.96
C VAL A 126 1.51 1.50 23.07
N TRP A 127 0.83 1.70 21.94
CA TRP A 127 -0.61 1.66 21.85
C TRP A 127 -0.98 0.37 21.14
N LEU A 128 -1.65 -0.52 21.85
CA LEU A 128 -2.15 -1.77 21.30
C LEU A 128 -3.62 -1.90 21.63
N CYS A 129 -4.45 -1.83 20.60
CA CYS A 129 -5.83 -2.23 20.71
C CYS A 129 -5.91 -3.75 20.52
N LYS A 130 -6.38 -4.47 21.55
CA LYS A 130 -6.43 -5.95 21.57
C LYS A 130 -7.54 -6.52 20.67
N GLU A 131 -8.40 -5.69 20.09
CA GLU A 131 -9.47 -6.16 19.21
C GLU A 131 -8.90 -6.83 17.96
N ASN A 132 -9.17 -8.14 17.82
CA ASN A 132 -8.90 -8.94 16.63
C ASN A 132 -7.43 -8.96 16.15
N CYS A 133 -6.46 -9.11 17.05
CA CYS A 133 -5.05 -9.26 16.67
C CYS A 133 -4.75 -10.69 16.18
N ARG A 134 -5.25 -11.05 14.99
CA ARG A 134 -4.87 -12.28 14.25
C ARG A 134 -3.59 -12.11 13.43
N ILE A 135 -3.07 -10.89 13.35
CA ILE A 135 -1.95 -10.51 12.51
C ILE A 135 -0.67 -10.47 13.36
N GLU A 136 0.41 -11.08 12.87
CA GLU A 136 1.70 -11.07 13.53
C GLU A 136 2.28 -9.64 13.58
N LEU A 137 2.76 -9.23 14.75
CA LEU A 137 3.27 -7.87 14.99
C LEU A 137 4.72 -7.68 14.49
N ARG A 138 5.42 -8.77 14.20
CA ARG A 138 6.80 -8.74 13.72
C ARG A 138 6.85 -8.12 12.32
N ASN A 139 7.73 -7.13 12.12
CA ASN A 139 7.88 -6.38 10.87
C ASN A 139 6.58 -5.72 10.34
N ILE A 140 5.57 -5.53 11.20
CA ILE A 140 4.24 -5.06 10.79
C ILE A 140 4.29 -3.71 10.07
N HIS A 141 5.13 -2.78 10.55
CA HIS A 141 5.34 -1.47 9.91
C HIS A 141 5.93 -1.61 8.49
N THR A 142 6.85 -2.55 8.29
CA THR A 142 7.47 -2.84 6.99
C THR A 142 6.47 -3.44 6.01
N ILE A 143 5.68 -4.42 6.48
CA ILE A 143 4.64 -5.07 5.68
C ILE A 143 3.55 -4.05 5.31
N ALA A 144 3.15 -3.20 6.25
CA ALA A 144 2.18 -2.14 6.02
C ALA A 144 2.66 -1.15 4.94
N TRP A 145 3.92 -0.74 5.01
CA TRP A 145 4.54 0.11 3.98
C TRP A 145 4.58 -0.56 2.60
N ILE A 146 5.06 -1.81 2.51
CA ILE A 146 5.10 -2.56 1.24
C ILE A 146 3.70 -2.63 0.63
N ARG A 147 2.69 -2.99 1.44
CA ARG A 147 1.32 -3.10 0.96
C ARG A 147 0.75 -1.75 0.49
N PHE A 148 1.00 -0.67 1.23
CA PHE A 148 0.55 0.67 0.86
C PHE A 148 1.16 1.10 -0.48
N ILE A 149 2.49 1.04 -0.60
CA ILE A 149 3.19 1.55 -1.79
C ILE A 149 2.95 0.68 -3.03
N THR A 150 2.83 -0.64 -2.87
CA THR A 150 2.50 -1.55 -3.98
C THR A 150 1.08 -1.32 -4.49
N SER A 151 0.10 -1.20 -3.58
CA SER A 151 -1.28 -0.90 -3.96
C SER A 151 -1.35 0.45 -4.68
N TYR A 152 -0.63 1.46 -4.18
CA TYR A 152 -0.63 2.78 -4.81
C TYR A 152 0.02 2.73 -6.20
N ALA A 153 1.18 2.10 -6.33
CA ALA A 153 1.87 1.96 -7.62
C ALA A 153 1.02 1.24 -8.66
N LEU A 154 0.28 0.18 -8.28
CA LEU A 154 -0.62 -0.53 -9.20
C LEU A 154 -1.75 0.38 -9.71
N LEU A 155 -2.38 1.14 -8.81
CA LEU A 155 -3.42 2.09 -9.16
C LEU A 155 -2.89 3.20 -10.06
N LEU A 156 -1.75 3.82 -9.73
CA LEU A 156 -1.17 4.88 -10.55
C LEU A 156 -0.71 4.39 -11.93
N LEU A 157 -0.21 3.16 -12.02
CA LEU A 157 0.18 2.56 -13.30
C LEU A 157 -1.03 2.26 -14.17
N PHE A 158 -2.11 1.73 -13.60
CA PHE A 158 -3.35 1.57 -14.36
C PHE A 158 -3.90 2.93 -14.79
N ARG A 159 -3.74 3.96 -13.95
CA ARG A 159 -4.28 5.30 -14.20
C ARG A 159 -3.61 5.94 -15.39
N SER A 160 -2.28 5.86 -15.44
CA SER A 160 -1.48 6.44 -16.52
C SER A 160 -1.87 5.85 -17.88
N ALA A 161 -2.27 4.58 -17.94
CA ALA A 161 -2.77 3.98 -19.17
C ALA A 161 -4.15 4.54 -19.55
N VAL A 162 -5.11 4.54 -18.62
CA VAL A 162 -6.50 4.87 -18.99
C VAL A 162 -6.70 6.36 -19.31
N ILE A 163 -6.06 7.28 -18.58
CA ILE A 163 -6.21 8.73 -18.82
C ILE A 163 -5.69 9.15 -20.21
N VAL A 164 -4.70 8.44 -20.74
CA VAL A 164 -4.17 8.68 -22.10
C VAL A 164 -5.07 8.08 -23.17
N MET A 165 -5.80 7.00 -22.85
CA MET A 165 -6.69 6.33 -23.81
C MET A 165 -7.96 7.14 -24.06
N THR A 166 -8.54 7.75 -23.02
CA THR A 166 -9.79 8.53 -23.13
C THR A 166 -9.63 9.89 -22.48
N SER A 167 -9.84 10.95 -23.24
CA SER A 167 -9.79 12.33 -22.76
C SER A 167 -11.22 12.86 -22.62
N LEU A 168 -11.57 13.35 -21.43
CA LEU A 168 -12.89 13.92 -21.14
C LEU A 168 -12.81 15.44 -21.03
N PRO A 169 -13.92 16.17 -21.36
CA PRO A 169 -13.98 17.61 -21.12
C PRO A 169 -13.99 17.89 -19.62
N ALA A 170 -13.17 18.85 -19.17
CA ALA A 170 -13.08 19.19 -17.76
C ALA A 170 -14.28 19.99 -17.26
N PRO A 171 -14.86 19.64 -16.09
CA PRO A 171 -15.92 20.42 -15.47
C PRO A 171 -15.42 21.59 -14.63
N ASP A 172 -14.12 21.60 -14.32
CA ASP A 172 -13.48 22.64 -13.52
C ASP A 172 -13.40 23.98 -14.27
N ASP A 173 -13.57 25.08 -13.53
CA ASP A 173 -13.60 26.44 -14.09
C ASP A 173 -12.22 26.87 -14.59
N LEU A 174 -11.15 26.49 -13.88
CA LEU A 174 -9.77 26.83 -14.27
C LEU A 174 -9.43 26.20 -15.62
N CYS A 175 -9.96 25.00 -15.88
CA CYS A 175 -9.75 24.29 -17.13
C CYS A 175 -10.71 24.70 -18.25
N GLN A 176 -11.66 25.62 -18.02
CA GLN A 176 -12.41 26.25 -19.12
C GLN A 176 -11.56 27.29 -19.87
N ASP A 177 -10.58 27.88 -19.20
CA ASP A 177 -9.54 28.72 -19.80
C ASP A 177 -8.15 28.24 -19.32
N PRO A 178 -7.67 27.10 -19.85
CA PRO A 178 -6.53 26.41 -19.28
C PRO A 178 -5.26 27.26 -19.35
N PRO A 179 -4.52 27.42 -18.24
CA PRO A 179 -3.27 28.16 -18.24
C PRO A 179 -2.23 27.46 -19.12
N LYS A 180 -1.48 28.23 -19.90
CA LYS A 180 -0.46 27.68 -20.81
C LYS A 180 0.71 27.09 -20.03
N ILE A 181 1.12 25.88 -20.38
CA ILE A 181 2.31 25.24 -19.82
C ILE A 181 3.55 25.78 -20.54
N GLU A 182 4.28 26.69 -19.89
CA GLU A 182 5.50 27.28 -20.46
C GLU A 182 6.63 26.25 -20.64
N ASN A 183 6.75 25.30 -19.70
CA ASN A 183 7.79 24.28 -19.74
C ASN A 183 7.23 22.91 -19.31
N PRO A 184 7.03 21.98 -20.27
CA PRO A 184 6.43 20.68 -19.99
C PRO A 184 7.29 19.80 -19.09
N VAL A 185 8.62 19.87 -19.23
CA VAL A 185 9.56 19.09 -18.39
C VAL A 185 9.50 19.57 -16.95
N LYS A 186 9.47 20.90 -16.74
CA LYS A 186 9.28 21.48 -15.40
C LYS A 186 7.94 21.06 -14.80
N ASN A 187 6.87 21.03 -15.59
CA ASN A 187 5.56 20.60 -15.12
C ASN A 187 5.57 19.13 -14.67
N VAL A 188 6.18 18.23 -15.45
CA VAL A 188 6.35 16.81 -15.09
C VAL A 188 7.14 16.66 -13.79
N ILE A 189 8.28 17.34 -13.66
CA ILE A 189 9.11 17.28 -12.44
C ILE A 189 8.32 17.80 -11.23
N LEU A 190 7.63 18.93 -11.40
CA LEU A 190 6.84 19.54 -10.35
C LEU A 190 5.69 18.63 -9.91
N THR A 191 5.06 17.94 -10.85
CA THR A 191 4.02 16.93 -10.58
C THR A 191 4.54 15.86 -9.64
N VAL A 192 5.71 15.29 -9.93
CA VAL A 192 6.29 14.22 -9.08
C VAL A 192 6.69 14.76 -7.71
N LEU A 193 7.33 15.94 -7.65
CA LEU A 193 7.81 16.52 -6.39
C LEU A 193 6.70 16.99 -5.46
N THR A 194 5.59 17.47 -6.02
CA THR A 194 4.45 18.00 -5.26
C THR A 194 3.27 17.04 -5.19
N ALA A 195 3.44 15.82 -5.69
CA ALA A 195 2.36 14.84 -5.86
C ALA A 195 1.13 15.41 -6.61
N GLY A 196 1.37 16.29 -7.58
CA GLY A 196 0.35 16.95 -8.40
C GLY A 196 -0.08 18.34 -7.94
N GLY A 197 0.12 18.71 -6.67
CA GLY A 197 -0.44 19.94 -6.10
C GLY A 197 0.17 21.25 -6.60
N GLY A 198 1.38 21.22 -7.17
CA GLY A 198 2.05 22.40 -7.73
C GLY A 198 2.01 22.49 -9.26
N SER A 199 1.48 21.47 -9.94
CA SER A 199 1.52 21.35 -11.40
C SER A 199 0.16 21.61 -12.03
N ILE A 200 0.16 22.07 -13.29
CA ILE A 200 -1.07 22.30 -14.05
C ILE A 200 -1.38 21.03 -14.83
N HIS A 201 -2.53 20.42 -14.56
CA HIS A 201 -3.08 19.32 -15.34
C HIS A 201 -4.57 19.56 -15.52
N CYS A 202 -5.02 19.51 -16.77
CA CYS A 202 -6.44 19.54 -17.11
C CYS A 202 -6.78 18.23 -17.83
N GLY A 203 -8.04 17.82 -17.76
CA GLY A 203 -8.49 16.58 -18.41
C GLY A 203 -8.09 15.30 -17.67
N ASP A 204 -7.63 15.37 -16.42
CA ASP A 204 -7.21 14.24 -15.58
C ASP A 204 -8.40 13.43 -15.00
N LEU A 205 -9.35 13.11 -15.87
CA LEU A 205 -10.73 12.76 -15.54
C LEU A 205 -11.06 11.31 -15.91
N MET A 206 -10.23 10.37 -15.50
CA MET A 206 -10.60 8.96 -15.44
C MET A 206 -10.06 8.34 -14.15
N TYR A 207 -10.98 8.26 -13.18
CA TYR A 207 -10.84 7.93 -11.76
C TYR A 207 -9.86 8.81 -10.98
N SER A 208 -10.31 9.48 -9.92
CA SER A 208 -9.61 10.61 -9.26
C SER A 208 -8.39 10.23 -8.40
N GLY A 209 -7.33 11.05 -8.44
CA GLY A 209 -6.04 10.76 -7.79
C GLY A 209 -6.09 11.08 -6.30
N HIS A 210 -6.72 12.22 -5.99
CA HIS A 210 -7.17 12.59 -4.66
C HIS A 210 -8.00 11.47 -4.03
N THR A 211 -8.98 10.95 -4.77
CA THR A 211 -9.84 9.86 -4.27
C THR A 211 -9.06 8.56 -4.03
N VAL A 212 -8.13 8.21 -4.92
CA VAL A 212 -7.24 7.04 -4.73
C VAL A 212 -6.45 7.17 -3.43
N ILE A 213 -5.76 8.30 -3.20
CA ILE A 213 -4.93 8.45 -1.99
C ILE A 213 -5.78 8.52 -0.72
N LEU A 214 -6.93 9.20 -0.73
CA LEU A 214 -7.88 9.23 0.39
C LEU A 214 -8.41 7.84 0.75
N THR A 215 -8.83 7.08 -0.26
CA THR A 215 -9.34 5.72 -0.07
C THR A 215 -8.23 4.78 0.41
N LEU A 216 -7.01 4.95 -0.08
CA LEU A 216 -5.86 4.15 0.35
C LEU A 216 -5.51 4.41 1.83
N HIS A 217 -5.58 5.67 2.28
CA HIS A 217 -5.44 6.02 3.70
C HIS A 217 -6.55 5.42 4.56
N LEU A 218 -7.82 5.50 4.09
CA LEU A 218 -8.95 4.85 4.75
C LEU A 218 -8.68 3.35 4.94
N MET A 219 -8.27 2.64 3.87
CA MET A 219 -7.99 1.21 3.92
C MET A 219 -6.79 0.87 4.82
N PHE A 220 -5.73 1.69 4.77
CA PHE A 220 -4.57 1.54 5.64
C PHE A 220 -4.96 1.65 7.12
N HIS A 221 -5.69 2.69 7.49
CA HIS A 221 -6.11 2.90 8.88
C HIS A 221 -7.20 1.93 9.34
N TRP A 222 -8.05 1.45 8.42
CA TRP A 222 -9.08 0.46 8.73
C TRP A 222 -8.49 -0.83 9.31
N ILE A 223 -7.32 -1.23 8.81
CA ILE A 223 -6.58 -2.42 9.24
C ILE A 223 -5.55 -2.05 10.29
N TYR A 224 -4.59 -1.18 9.96
CA TYR A 224 -3.42 -0.92 10.79
C TYR A 224 -3.65 0.14 11.85
N GLY A 225 -4.42 1.18 11.53
CA GLY A 225 -4.82 2.21 12.51
C GLY A 225 -5.65 1.60 13.65
N ALA A 226 -6.57 0.70 13.32
CA ALA A 226 -7.38 -0.04 14.29
C ALA A 226 -6.54 -0.88 15.27
N MET A 227 -5.37 -1.40 14.86
CA MET A 227 -4.44 -2.11 15.76
C MET A 227 -3.82 -1.19 16.81
N VAL A 228 -3.61 0.08 16.44
CA VAL A 228 -3.04 1.09 17.34
C VAL A 228 -4.13 1.59 18.28
N HIS A 229 -5.26 2.04 17.75
CA HIS A 229 -6.39 2.53 18.54
C HIS A 229 -7.72 2.45 17.76
N TRP A 230 -8.81 2.10 18.44
CA TRP A 230 -10.13 1.90 17.82
C TRP A 230 -10.68 3.16 17.13
N SER A 231 -10.36 4.36 17.65
CA SER A 231 -10.87 5.63 17.14
C SER A 231 -10.41 5.96 15.71
N PHE A 232 -9.36 5.30 15.21
CA PHE A 232 -8.87 5.54 13.85
C PHE A 232 -9.95 5.29 12.81
N ARG A 233 -10.72 4.19 12.94
CA ARG A 233 -11.78 3.82 11.98
C ARG A 233 -12.84 4.91 11.80
N PRO A 234 -13.56 5.37 12.84
CA PRO A 234 -14.56 6.41 12.66
C PRO A 234 -13.92 7.72 12.16
N VAL A 235 -12.75 8.13 12.68
CA VAL A 235 -12.08 9.37 12.27
C VAL A 235 -11.79 9.37 10.76
N VAL A 236 -11.12 8.33 10.25
CA VAL A 236 -10.75 8.29 8.83
C VAL A 236 -11.96 8.11 7.92
N THR A 237 -13.02 7.44 8.40
CA THR A 237 -14.26 7.28 7.63
C THR A 237 -14.97 8.62 7.44
N VAL A 238 -15.09 9.41 8.52
CA VAL A 238 -15.69 10.76 8.43
C VAL A 238 -14.86 11.67 7.51
N VAL A 239 -13.53 11.67 7.67
CA VAL A 239 -12.64 12.48 6.81
C VAL A 239 -12.76 12.05 5.35
N ALA A 240 -12.80 10.75 5.05
CA ALA A 240 -12.92 10.26 3.67
C ALA A 240 -14.26 10.65 3.04
N ILE A 241 -15.39 10.42 3.71
CA ILE A 241 -16.73 10.81 3.20
C ILE A 241 -16.79 12.31 2.93
N PHE A 242 -16.29 13.12 3.87
CA PHE A 242 -16.25 14.56 3.72
C PHE A 242 -15.37 14.99 2.54
N SER A 243 -14.23 14.33 2.35
CA SER A 243 -13.30 14.62 1.25
C SER A 243 -13.91 14.27 -0.12
N TYR A 244 -14.63 13.14 -0.23
CA TYR A 244 -15.35 12.79 -1.46
C TYR A 244 -16.42 13.82 -1.81
N TYR A 245 -17.15 14.30 -0.80
CA TYR A 245 -18.08 15.42 -0.96
C TYR A 245 -17.36 16.68 -1.48
N CYS A 246 -16.23 17.07 -0.87
CA CYS A 246 -15.46 18.24 -1.30
C CYS A 246 -14.97 18.15 -2.76
N ILE A 247 -14.53 16.95 -3.19
CA ILE A 247 -14.07 16.70 -4.56
C ILE A 247 -15.21 16.90 -5.57
N VAL A 248 -16.40 16.34 -5.31
CA VAL A 248 -17.54 16.49 -6.23
C VAL A 248 -18.11 17.90 -6.16
N ALA A 249 -18.26 18.49 -4.96
CA ALA A 249 -18.82 19.84 -4.77
C ALA A 249 -17.94 20.95 -5.37
N SER A 250 -16.62 20.73 -5.45
CA SER A 250 -15.71 21.66 -6.15
C SER A 250 -15.83 21.59 -7.67
N ARG A 251 -16.47 20.54 -8.23
CA ARG A 251 -16.50 20.23 -9.67
C ARG A 251 -15.12 19.97 -10.26
N PHE A 252 -14.18 19.54 -9.42
CA PHE A 252 -12.84 19.19 -9.87
C PHE A 252 -12.81 17.83 -10.58
N HIS A 253 -13.62 16.88 -10.13
CA HIS A 253 -13.83 15.58 -10.78
C HIS A 253 -15.32 15.25 -10.93
N TYR A 254 -15.64 14.40 -11.90
CA TYR A 254 -16.97 13.83 -12.02
C TYR A 254 -17.29 12.89 -10.85
N THR A 255 -18.56 12.64 -10.59
CA THR A 255 -18.98 11.69 -9.55
C THR A 255 -18.52 10.27 -9.89
N ASP A 256 -18.57 9.90 -11.17
CA ASP A 256 -18.07 8.59 -11.65
C ASP A 256 -16.58 8.39 -11.33
N ASP A 257 -15.75 9.44 -11.54
CA ASP A 257 -14.33 9.40 -11.22
C ASP A 257 -14.07 9.07 -9.74
N VAL A 258 -14.93 9.57 -8.85
CA VAL A 258 -14.83 9.32 -7.41
C VAL A 258 -15.28 7.89 -7.09
N LEU A 259 -16.43 7.45 -7.61
CA LEU A 259 -16.97 6.11 -7.33
C LEU A 259 -16.06 4.99 -7.85
N VAL A 260 -15.58 5.11 -9.09
CA VAL A 260 -14.67 4.14 -9.69
C VAL A 260 -13.34 4.11 -8.93
N ALA A 261 -12.80 5.26 -8.52
CA ALA A 261 -11.58 5.32 -7.72
C ALA A 261 -11.73 4.63 -6.36
N ILE A 262 -12.87 4.83 -5.67
CA ILE A 262 -13.16 4.15 -4.40
C ILE A 262 -13.17 2.64 -4.61
N TYR A 263 -13.94 2.16 -5.59
CA TYR A 263 -14.09 0.73 -5.86
C TYR A 263 -12.75 0.08 -6.22
N LEU A 264 -12.02 0.64 -7.19
CA LEU A 264 -10.73 0.12 -7.63
C LEU A 264 -9.69 0.13 -6.51
N THR A 265 -9.67 1.16 -5.68
CA THR A 265 -8.71 1.26 -4.57
C THR A 265 -8.99 0.20 -3.50
N ILE A 266 -10.26 0.03 -3.10
CA ILE A 266 -10.67 -1.01 -2.15
C ILE A 266 -10.35 -2.40 -2.72
N ALA A 267 -10.76 -2.68 -3.96
CA ALA A 267 -10.52 -3.96 -4.63
C ALA A 267 -9.02 -4.27 -4.72
N THR A 268 -8.20 -3.29 -5.14
CA THR A 268 -6.74 -3.45 -5.25
C THR A 268 -6.11 -3.71 -3.88
N PHE A 269 -6.47 -2.94 -2.86
CA PHE A 269 -5.88 -3.11 -1.53
C PHE A 269 -6.26 -4.44 -0.88
N ILE A 270 -7.48 -4.94 -1.13
CA ILE A 270 -7.92 -6.28 -0.73
C ILE A 270 -7.14 -7.35 -1.51
N ALA A 271 -7.01 -7.20 -2.84
CA ALA A 271 -6.32 -8.16 -3.71
C ALA A 271 -4.83 -8.29 -3.40
N VAL A 272 -4.14 -7.19 -3.06
CA VAL A 272 -2.74 -7.25 -2.58
C VAL A 272 -2.65 -8.04 -1.27
N GLY A 273 -3.65 -7.91 -0.40
CA GLY A 273 -3.76 -8.66 0.84
C GLY A 273 -2.68 -8.33 1.87
N HIS A 274 -2.90 -8.74 3.13
CA HIS A 274 -1.85 -8.72 4.15
C HIS A 274 -1.13 -10.07 4.15
N ASN A 275 0.20 -10.05 4.12
CA ASN A 275 1.02 -11.27 4.18
C ASN A 275 2.33 -10.99 4.94
N ALA A 276 2.76 -11.92 5.80
CA ALA A 276 4.01 -11.85 6.53
C ALA A 276 5.25 -11.73 5.61
N ASP A 277 5.12 -12.26 4.39
CA ASP A 277 6.15 -12.20 3.36
C ASP A 277 6.11 -10.92 2.50
N GLY A 278 5.27 -9.93 2.85
CA GLY A 278 5.15 -8.67 2.12
C GLY A 278 4.18 -8.76 0.94
N ALA A 279 4.61 -8.33 -0.24
CA ALA A 279 3.73 -8.34 -1.42
C ALA A 279 3.48 -9.77 -1.95
N PRO A 280 2.36 -10.05 -2.63
CA PRO A 280 2.16 -11.30 -3.36
C PRO A 280 3.33 -11.66 -4.28
N TRP A 281 3.68 -12.93 -4.38
CA TRP A 281 4.85 -13.39 -5.13
C TRP A 281 4.83 -12.98 -6.61
N GLN A 282 3.64 -12.86 -7.21
CA GLN A 282 3.43 -12.37 -8.57
C GLN A 282 3.93 -10.93 -8.73
N LEU A 283 3.63 -10.06 -7.75
CA LEU A 283 4.12 -8.68 -7.76
C LEU A 283 5.63 -8.61 -7.49
N GLN A 284 6.16 -9.54 -6.70
CA GLN A 284 7.59 -9.62 -6.46
C GLN A 284 8.38 -9.93 -7.73
N LEU A 285 7.78 -10.52 -8.78
CA LEU A 285 8.44 -10.74 -10.07
C LEU A 285 8.93 -9.41 -10.69
N PHE A 286 8.16 -8.33 -10.54
CA PHE A 286 8.47 -7.02 -11.10
C PHE A 286 9.60 -6.27 -10.38
N ILE A 287 10.10 -6.79 -9.27
CA ILE A 287 11.24 -6.19 -8.54
C ILE A 287 12.47 -7.09 -8.53
N ARG A 288 12.43 -8.27 -9.18
CA ARG A 288 13.59 -9.19 -9.24
C ARG A 288 14.66 -8.79 -10.25
N TRP A 289 14.30 -7.98 -11.24
CA TRP A 289 15.20 -7.57 -12.33
C TRP A 289 16.34 -6.67 -11.87
N TRP A 290 16.16 -5.93 -10.76
CA TRP A 290 17.14 -4.97 -10.28
C TRP A 290 18.23 -5.66 -9.44
N PRO A 291 19.51 -5.65 -9.88
CA PRO A 291 20.58 -6.40 -9.22
C PRO A 291 21.11 -5.70 -7.95
N CYS A 292 20.96 -4.37 -7.82
CA CYS A 292 21.42 -3.68 -6.63
C CYS A 292 20.46 -3.76 -5.46
N CYS A 293 21.05 -3.62 -4.27
CA CYS A 293 20.39 -3.14 -3.09
C CYS A 293 19.40 -4.18 -2.52
N GLY A 294 19.97 -5.29 -2.06
CA GLY A 294 19.28 -6.41 -1.39
C GLY A 294 19.41 -7.75 -2.12
N ALA A 295 19.35 -8.85 -1.36
CA ALA A 295 19.51 -10.20 -1.90
C ALA A 295 18.23 -10.69 -2.61
N ASN A 296 18.38 -11.46 -3.69
CA ASN A 296 17.28 -12.11 -4.42
C ASN A 296 16.78 -13.41 -3.75
N SER A 297 17.33 -13.73 -2.58
CA SER A 297 16.98 -14.88 -1.75
C SER A 297 17.19 -14.50 -0.29
N ARG A 298 16.27 -14.91 0.58
CA ARG A 298 16.56 -14.98 2.01
C ARG A 298 17.63 -16.05 2.21
N GLU A 299 18.76 -15.70 2.82
CA GLU A 299 19.67 -16.71 3.35
C GLU A 299 18.92 -17.48 4.43
N VAL A 300 19.00 -18.80 4.39
CA VAL A 300 18.42 -19.68 5.40
C VAL A 300 19.36 -19.63 6.60
N THR A 301 19.26 -18.58 7.40
CA THR A 301 20.06 -18.47 8.62
C THR A 301 19.26 -17.72 9.70
N GLU A 302 19.03 -18.43 10.82
CA GLU A 302 18.69 -17.90 12.16
C GLU A 302 17.28 -17.37 12.49
N ASP A 303 16.21 -18.09 12.15
CA ASP A 303 14.95 -18.00 12.94
C ASP A 303 14.31 -19.37 13.22
N SER A 304 14.90 -20.45 12.72
CA SER A 304 14.51 -21.81 13.08
C SER A 304 15.48 -22.28 14.15
N GLN A 305 15.16 -22.07 15.43
CA GLN A 305 15.65 -23.03 16.40
C GLN A 305 15.19 -24.41 15.92
N PRO A 306 16.08 -25.39 15.70
CA PRO A 306 15.63 -26.73 15.41
C PRO A 306 14.87 -27.19 16.65
N VAL A 307 13.55 -27.35 16.52
CA VAL A 307 12.77 -28.11 17.50
C VAL A 307 13.34 -29.52 17.41
N MET A 308 14.24 -29.84 18.34
CA MET A 308 14.70 -31.19 18.59
C MET A 308 13.49 -31.98 19.06
N VAL A 309 12.75 -32.55 18.11
CA VAL A 309 11.76 -33.58 18.40
C VAL A 309 12.57 -34.79 18.84
N ALA A 310 12.73 -34.93 20.15
CA ALA A 310 13.26 -36.13 20.75
C ALA A 310 12.28 -37.27 20.43
N PHE A 311 12.62 -38.09 19.43
CA PHE A 311 11.96 -39.37 19.24
C PHE A 311 12.34 -40.24 20.44
N LYS A 312 11.42 -40.33 21.41
CA LYS A 312 11.49 -41.36 22.44
C LYS A 312 11.25 -42.69 21.71
N SER A 313 12.30 -43.47 21.53
CA SER A 313 12.19 -44.84 21.04
C SER A 313 11.41 -45.63 22.09
N GLU A 314 10.13 -45.87 21.82
CA GLU A 314 9.35 -46.89 22.53
C GLU A 314 9.86 -48.24 22.06
N ALA A 315 10.66 -48.88 22.91
CA ALA A 315 10.98 -50.29 22.78
C ALA A 315 9.68 -51.09 22.95
N ALA A 316 9.09 -51.51 21.83
CA ALA A 316 8.06 -52.53 21.80
C ALA A 316 8.73 -53.91 21.96
N GLY A 317 8.42 -54.56 23.08
CA GLY A 317 8.83 -55.93 23.39
C GLY A 317 7.96 -56.49 24.52
N GLN A 318 6.64 -56.52 24.32
CA GLN A 318 5.73 -57.31 25.14
C GLN A 318 6.07 -58.80 25.01
N SER A 319 6.16 -59.52 26.13
CA SER A 319 5.17 -60.57 26.45
C SER A 319 5.44 -61.20 27.81
N SER A 320 4.46 -61.07 28.70
CA SER A 320 4.33 -61.77 29.97
C SER A 320 4.19 -63.29 29.79
N ARG A 321 4.83 -64.08 30.66
CA ARG A 321 4.14 -65.19 31.35
C ARG A 321 4.78 -65.50 32.69
N LYS A 322 3.91 -65.57 33.70
CA LYS A 322 4.14 -65.83 35.12
C LYS A 322 4.16 -67.35 35.40
N VAL A 323 5.02 -67.72 36.36
CA VAL A 323 4.88 -68.77 37.40
C VAL A 323 4.95 -70.25 36.95
N VAL A 324 5.92 -71.00 37.50
CA VAL A 324 5.75 -72.13 38.47
C VAL A 324 7.14 -72.61 38.97
N ASP A 325 7.11 -73.07 40.21
CA ASP A 325 8.08 -73.50 41.23
C ASP A 325 9.18 -74.57 40.93
N GLU A 326 10.20 -74.50 41.81
CA GLU A 326 11.07 -75.54 42.40
C GLU A 326 11.62 -76.76 41.62
N ARG A 327 12.97 -76.83 41.53
CA ARG A 327 13.78 -77.86 42.24
C ARG A 327 15.29 -77.71 41.96
N ASN A 328 16.10 -77.62 43.01
CA ASN A 328 17.37 -78.35 43.14
C ASN A 328 17.77 -78.44 44.62
N HIS A 329 17.84 -79.68 45.10
CA HIS A 329 18.50 -80.21 46.30
C HIS A 329 18.39 -79.51 47.65
#